data_AF-A0A162ZT94-F1
#
_entry.id   AF-A0A162ZT94-F1
#
_cell.length_a   1.000
_cell.length_b   1.000
_cell.length_c   1.000
_cell.angle_alpha   90.00
_cell.angle_beta   90.00
_cell.angle_gamma   90.00
#
_symmetry.space_group_name_H-M   'P 1'
#
loop_
_entity.id
_entity.type
_entity.pdbx_description
1 polymer ?
#
loop_
_entity_poly.entity_id
_entity_poly.type
_entity_poly.pdbx_seq_one_letter_code
_entity_poly.pdbx_strand_id
1 'polypeptide(L)'
;MSSLAFNNGHSFYLDNETIVFSKAEILNEYTARIPFKLVDNLIVVEAEILDKKGDFIIDTGSEVLILNEVHFPLQYQHPSRKKEASGVISITDNTFEQQVKEFILQNFNLKNKMYNTVNLSHIEKSKKIRLLGVIGYSILKDYEVFIDTYLNQITLTKVDKFGQKLDENVYAEKITDSIDFKLKNHTIVLNGFVGNQEVKFGLDSAAEFNQINKKVGRKVLKYFYPKKRLILSGASTDQIEVMAGKLFRVKLSKTIYFGPMNTVLTNLNRMNEAFGTKLDGVLGFEFFQQKRTIINYQKEKLYFVDYPILRY
;
A
#
# COMPACT_ATOMS: atom_id res chain seq x y z
N MET A 1 52.39 -18.63 -23.37
CA MET A 1 52.50 -18.18 -21.97
C MET A 1 52.50 -16.66 -21.99
N SER A 2 51.33 -16.06 -21.80
CA SER A 2 50.93 -15.25 -20.61
C SER A 2 51.71 -13.93 -20.51
N SER A 3 51.15 -12.74 -20.29
CA SER A 3 49.84 -12.29 -19.79
C SER A 3 49.76 -10.79 -20.13
N LEU A 4 48.70 -10.33 -20.80
CA LEU A 4 47.55 -9.61 -20.20
C LEU A 4 47.93 -8.53 -19.17
N ALA A 5 47.93 -7.29 -19.66
CA ALA A 5 47.73 -6.09 -18.86
C ALA A 5 46.25 -5.96 -18.50
N PHE A 6 45.94 -5.69 -17.24
CA PHE A 6 44.70 -5.03 -16.83
C PHE A 6 45.01 -4.14 -15.63
N ASN A 7 44.91 -2.83 -15.84
CA ASN A 7 45.02 -1.83 -14.80
C ASN A 7 43.60 -1.34 -14.45
N ASN A 8 43.28 -1.54 -13.18
CA ASN A 8 42.14 -1.13 -12.37
C ASN A 8 41.15 -0.10 -12.97
N GLY A 9 39.93 -0.58 -13.28
CA GLY A 9 38.74 0.25 -13.29
C GLY A 9 38.15 0.30 -11.88
N HIS A 10 38.13 1.48 -11.27
CA HIS A 10 37.37 1.74 -10.05
C HIS A 10 35.88 1.49 -10.31
N SER A 11 35.31 0.47 -9.66
CA SER A 11 33.85 0.31 -9.58
C SER A 11 33.31 1.34 -8.59
N PHE A 12 32.52 2.30 -9.08
CA PHE A 12 31.69 3.14 -8.24
C PHE A 12 30.64 2.27 -7.57
N TYR A 13 30.84 1.97 -6.28
CA TYR A 13 29.83 1.34 -5.43
C TYR A 13 28.74 2.39 -5.14
N LEU A 14 27.52 2.17 -5.63
CA LEU A 14 26.35 2.99 -5.28
C LEU A 14 25.88 2.57 -3.88
N ASP A 15 26.38 3.23 -2.85
CA ASP A 15 26.10 2.88 -1.45
C ASP A 15 24.71 3.30 -0.95
N ASN A 16 23.90 4.01 -1.74
CA ASN A 16 22.66 4.66 -1.28
C ASN A 16 21.39 4.24 -2.06
N GLU A 17 21.02 2.95 -2.01
CA GLU A 17 19.67 2.51 -2.39
C GLU A 17 18.69 2.71 -1.21
N THR A 18 18.41 3.96 -0.89
CA THR A 18 17.56 4.32 0.24
C THR A 18 16.44 5.25 -0.20
N ILE A 19 15.20 4.94 0.17
CA ILE A 19 14.07 5.86 -0.01
C ILE A 19 14.05 6.85 1.16
N VAL A 20 14.14 8.14 0.83
CA VAL A 20 14.18 9.25 1.78
C VAL A 20 12.93 10.10 1.70
N PHE A 21 12.16 10.16 2.79
CA PHE A 21 11.00 11.06 2.90
C PHE A 21 11.44 12.44 3.37
N SER A 22 11.92 13.27 2.43
CA SER A 22 12.44 14.61 2.73
C SER A 22 11.48 15.55 3.47
N LYS A 23 10.17 15.28 3.42
CA LYS A 23 9.12 16.05 4.11
C LYS A 23 8.60 15.38 5.40
N ALA A 24 9.18 14.25 5.81
CA ALA A 24 8.73 13.56 7.00
C ALA A 24 9.12 14.32 8.28
N GLU A 25 8.19 14.41 9.21
CA GLU A 25 8.44 14.79 10.60
C GLU A 25 8.85 13.53 11.37
N ILE A 26 10.07 13.50 11.89
CA ILE A 26 10.57 12.40 12.72
C ILE A 26 10.16 12.68 14.17
N LEU A 27 9.28 11.85 14.71
CA LEU A 27 8.82 12.00 16.10
C LEU A 27 9.79 11.34 17.08
N ASN A 28 10.35 10.19 16.70
CA ASN A 28 11.37 9.44 17.44
C ASN A 28 12.10 8.47 16.49
N GLU A 29 13.05 7.69 17.03
CA GLU A 29 13.85 6.71 16.28
C GLU A 29 13.01 5.71 15.47
N TYR A 30 11.80 5.38 15.95
CA TYR A 30 10.92 4.35 15.41
C TYR A 30 9.65 4.89 14.73
N THR A 31 9.48 6.22 14.66
CA THR A 31 8.22 6.83 14.22
C THR A 31 8.45 8.07 13.37
N ALA A 32 7.77 8.10 12.22
CA ALA A 32 7.76 9.24 11.32
C ALA A 32 6.34 9.54 10.85
N ARG A 33 6.03 10.83 10.70
CA ARG A 33 4.83 11.33 10.04
C ARG A 33 5.21 11.85 8.67
N ILE A 34 4.61 11.28 7.64
CA ILE A 34 4.87 11.59 6.24
C ILE A 34 3.64 12.29 5.68
N PRO A 35 3.71 13.58 5.32
CA PRO A 35 2.61 14.26 4.66
C PRO A 35 2.38 13.66 3.28
N PHE A 36 1.12 13.53 2.88
CA PHE A 36 0.74 13.09 1.55
C PHE A 36 -0.16 14.11 0.86
N LYS A 37 -0.23 14.01 -0.47
CA LYS A 37 -1.24 14.68 -1.31
C LYS A 37 -2.18 13.63 -1.89
N LEU A 38 -3.43 14.03 -2.13
CA LEU A 38 -4.37 13.22 -2.89
C LEU A 38 -4.28 13.59 -4.36
N VAL A 39 -4.04 12.60 -5.22
CA VAL A 39 -4.00 12.77 -6.67
C VAL A 39 -5.04 11.81 -7.26
N ASP A 40 -6.17 12.35 -7.71
CA ASP A 40 -7.33 11.54 -8.12
C ASP A 40 -7.70 10.46 -7.10
N ASN A 41 -7.70 10.82 -5.81
CA ASN A 41 -7.96 9.94 -4.66
C ASN A 41 -6.83 8.95 -4.30
N LEU A 42 -5.72 8.91 -5.05
CA LEU A 42 -4.54 8.15 -4.66
C LEU A 42 -3.77 8.86 -3.54
N ILE A 43 -3.30 8.11 -2.55
CA ILE A 43 -2.43 8.60 -1.49
C ILE A 43 -1.00 8.65 -2.01
N VAL A 44 -0.48 9.86 -2.21
CA VAL A 44 0.84 10.09 -2.81
C VAL A 44 1.78 10.80 -1.83
N VAL A 45 2.91 10.16 -1.54
CA VAL A 45 3.99 10.72 -0.71
C VAL A 45 5.17 11.14 -1.57
N GLU A 46 5.86 12.21 -1.19
CA GLU A 46 7.07 12.65 -1.86
C GLU A 46 8.29 12.01 -1.20
N ALA A 47 9.17 11.42 -2.02
CA ALA A 47 10.40 10.81 -1.54
C ALA A 47 11.55 10.96 -2.55
N GLU A 48 12.75 10.60 -2.12
CA GLU A 48 13.97 10.62 -2.90
C GLU A 48 14.65 9.25 -2.86
N ILE A 49 15.18 8.79 -3.98
CA ILE A 49 15.92 7.52 -4.08
C ILE A 49 16.94 7.66 -5.21
N LEU A 50 18.19 7.24 -4.99
CA LEU A 50 19.28 7.34 -5.98
C LEU A 50 19.37 8.75 -6.61
N ASP A 51 19.36 9.77 -5.76
CA ASP A 51 19.39 11.21 -6.11
C ASP A 51 18.23 11.67 -7.02
N LYS A 52 17.16 10.88 -7.10
CA LYS A 52 15.94 11.22 -7.84
C LYS A 52 14.83 11.50 -6.85
N LYS A 53 14.40 12.76 -6.82
CA LYS A 53 13.21 13.20 -6.10
C LYS A 53 11.94 13.01 -6.94
N GLY A 54 10.85 12.58 -6.29
CA GLY A 54 9.55 12.42 -6.94
C GLY A 54 8.51 11.77 -6.04
N ASP A 55 7.49 11.19 -6.65
CA ASP A 55 6.26 10.75 -6.00
C ASP A 55 6.18 9.23 -5.90
N PHE A 56 5.67 8.73 -4.77
CA PHE A 56 5.32 7.32 -4.56
C PHE A 56 3.84 7.19 -4.19
N ILE A 57 3.16 6.22 -4.79
CA ILE A 57 1.80 5.83 -4.37
C ILE A 57 1.93 4.85 -3.20
N ILE A 58 1.11 5.02 -2.17
CA ILE A 58 0.97 4.06 -1.07
C ILE A 58 -0.13 3.07 -1.42
N ASP A 59 0.22 1.79 -1.50
CA ASP A 59 -0.66 0.75 -2.04
C ASP A 59 -0.71 -0.48 -1.12
N THR A 60 -1.77 -0.59 -0.33
CA THR A 60 -2.01 -1.78 0.52
C THR A 60 -2.42 -3.02 -0.28
N GLY A 61 -2.73 -2.87 -1.57
CA GLY A 61 -3.06 -3.94 -2.51
C GLY A 61 -1.87 -4.46 -3.31
N SER A 62 -0.70 -3.80 -3.28
CA SER A 62 0.54 -4.30 -3.91
C SER A 62 1.35 -5.17 -2.95
N GLU A 63 1.90 -6.28 -3.45
CA GLU A 63 2.76 -7.18 -2.67
C GLU A 63 4.13 -6.58 -2.36
N VAL A 64 4.74 -5.93 -3.35
CA VAL A 64 6.16 -5.52 -3.33
C VAL A 64 6.31 -4.02 -3.55
N LEU A 65 7.50 -3.50 -3.25
CA LEU A 65 7.92 -2.21 -3.76
C LEU A 65 8.06 -2.30 -5.28
N ILE A 66 7.47 -1.34 -6.00
CA ILE A 66 7.59 -1.24 -7.46
C ILE A 66 8.31 0.07 -7.78
N LEU A 67 9.36 0.01 -8.59
CA LEU A 67 10.03 1.17 -9.15
C LEU A 67 9.59 1.38 -10.60
N ASN A 68 9.37 2.63 -10.98
CA ASN A 68 8.97 2.99 -12.33
C ASN A 68 10.18 2.93 -13.27
N GLU A 69 10.12 2.02 -14.24
CA GLU A 69 11.20 1.75 -15.20
C GLU A 69 11.72 3.01 -15.91
N VAL A 70 10.85 3.99 -16.20
CA VAL A 70 11.27 5.21 -16.91
C VAL A 70 12.24 6.09 -16.11
N HIS A 71 12.25 5.96 -14.78
CA HIS A 71 13.17 6.68 -13.90
C HIS A 71 14.36 5.81 -13.46
N PHE A 72 14.18 4.48 -13.45
CA PHE A 72 15.15 3.47 -13.03
C PHE A 72 15.31 2.36 -14.09
N PRO A 73 15.85 2.66 -15.28
CA PRO A 73 16.03 1.66 -16.33
C PRO A 73 16.98 0.54 -15.89
N LEU A 74 16.80 -0.66 -16.46
CA LEU A 74 17.48 -1.93 -16.10
C LEU A 74 19.02 -1.84 -15.93
N GLN A 75 19.68 -0.83 -16.49
CA GLN A 75 21.11 -0.55 -16.33
C GLN A 75 21.54 -0.21 -14.88
N TYR A 76 20.59 0.05 -13.98
CA TYR A 76 20.84 0.20 -12.53
C TYR A 76 20.62 -1.08 -11.73
N GLN A 77 20.30 -2.20 -12.38
CA GLN A 77 20.09 -3.47 -11.69
C GLN A 77 21.39 -4.29 -11.64
N HIS A 78 21.76 -4.73 -10.44
CA HIS A 78 22.63 -5.90 -10.31
C HIS A 78 22.01 -7.08 -11.07
N PRO A 79 22.80 -7.97 -11.70
CA PRO A 79 22.29 -9.17 -12.35
C PRO A 79 21.83 -10.18 -11.28
N SER A 80 20.69 -9.88 -10.65
CA SER A 80 19.98 -10.79 -9.76
C SER A 80 19.27 -11.80 -10.66
N ARG A 81 19.85 -13.00 -10.73
CA ARG A 81 19.38 -14.19 -11.46
C ARG A 81 17.85 -14.18 -11.70
N LYS A 82 17.45 -14.28 -12.97
CA LYS A 82 16.19 -14.90 -13.36
C LYS A 82 16.07 -16.21 -12.58
N LYS A 83 15.14 -16.27 -11.62
CA LYS A 83 14.64 -17.54 -11.12
C LYS A 83 13.16 -17.59 -11.43
N GLU A 84 12.87 -18.48 -12.36
CA GLU A 84 11.54 -18.97 -12.67
C GLU A 84 10.85 -19.39 -11.37
N ALA A 85 9.58 -18.99 -11.24
CA ALA A 85 8.71 -19.44 -10.17
C ALA A 85 8.46 -20.94 -10.32
N SER A 86 9.18 -21.76 -9.55
CA SER A 86 8.76 -23.11 -9.17
C SER A 86 9.66 -23.67 -8.07
N GLY A 87 9.08 -24.10 -6.95
CA GLY A 87 9.56 -25.22 -6.13
C GLY A 87 10.92 -25.14 -5.42
N VAL A 88 10.86 -25.21 -4.08
CA VAL A 88 11.80 -25.85 -3.15
C VAL A 88 13.29 -25.76 -3.49
N ILE A 89 14.02 -24.83 -2.84
CA ILE A 89 15.43 -25.04 -2.47
C ILE A 89 15.69 -24.35 -1.12
N SER A 90 15.98 -25.18 -0.12
CA SER A 90 16.61 -24.86 1.15
C SER A 90 18.01 -24.28 0.95
N ILE A 91 18.29 -23.09 1.50
CA ILE A 91 19.65 -22.57 1.63
C ILE A 91 19.83 -21.99 3.03
N THR A 92 20.51 -22.82 3.83
CA THR A 92 21.41 -22.57 4.97
C THR A 92 21.63 -21.15 5.45
N ASP A 93 21.40 -20.99 6.75
CA ASP A 93 21.87 -19.91 7.62
C ASP A 93 23.33 -19.55 7.36
N ASN A 94 23.58 -18.26 7.19
CA ASN A 94 24.80 -17.59 7.63
C ASN A 94 24.44 -16.11 7.84
N THR A 95 23.81 -15.86 8.98
CA THR A 95 23.65 -14.55 9.60
C THR A 95 25.01 -14.05 10.04
N PHE A 96 25.60 -13.14 9.28
CA PHE A 96 26.53 -12.16 9.85
C PHE A 96 25.69 -10.97 10.32
N GLU A 97 25.26 -11.03 11.57
CA GLU A 97 24.92 -9.84 12.35
C GLU A 97 26.20 -9.02 12.50
N GLN A 98 26.45 -8.12 11.55
CA GLN A 98 27.36 -7.02 11.78
C GLN A 98 26.53 -5.76 12.00
N GLN A 99 26.29 -5.52 13.28
CA GLN A 99 25.90 -4.29 13.94
C GLN A 99 26.25 -3.02 13.13
N VAL A 100 25.38 -2.61 12.21
CA VAL A 100 25.37 -1.25 11.67
C VAL A 100 24.14 -0.56 12.22
N LYS A 101 24.36 0.57 12.88
CA LYS A 101 23.35 1.53 13.34
C LYS A 101 22.59 2.16 12.14
N GLU A 102 21.93 1.35 11.32
CA GLU A 102 21.17 1.73 10.14
C GLU A 102 19.67 1.63 10.43
N PHE A 103 19.20 2.48 11.34
CA PHE A 103 17.77 2.61 11.61
C PHE A 103 17.45 4.06 11.95
N ILE A 104 17.03 4.81 10.94
CA ILE A 104 16.23 6.02 11.14
C ILE A 104 15.20 5.99 10.02
N LEU A 105 13.90 6.09 10.34
CA LEU A 105 12.77 6.13 9.40
C LEU A 105 12.86 7.20 8.28
N GLN A 106 13.91 8.01 8.28
CA GLN A 106 14.31 8.80 7.13
C GLN A 106 14.68 7.92 5.93
N ASN A 107 15.07 6.66 6.15
CA ASN A 107 15.74 5.83 5.17
C ASN A 107 15.12 4.43 5.13
N PHE A 108 14.33 4.09 4.11
CA PHE A 108 14.09 2.68 3.80
C PHE A 108 15.33 2.11 3.12
N ASN A 109 16.17 1.40 3.87
CA ASN A 109 17.29 0.68 3.27
C ASN A 109 16.78 -0.46 2.37
N LEU A 110 17.02 -0.35 1.06
CA LEU A 110 16.58 -1.33 0.07
C LEU A 110 17.54 -2.52 -0.09
N LYS A 111 18.73 -2.50 0.53
CA LYS A 111 19.78 -3.55 0.36
C LYS A 111 19.27 -4.97 0.65
N ASN A 112 18.18 -5.12 1.42
CA ASN A 112 17.55 -6.41 1.72
C ASN A 112 16.05 -6.48 1.34
N LYS A 113 15.56 -5.58 0.49
CA LYS A 113 14.14 -5.52 0.10
C LYS A 113 13.96 -5.91 -1.36
N MET A 114 13.09 -6.88 -1.60
CA MET A 114 12.67 -7.25 -2.96
C MET A 114 11.86 -6.10 -3.56
N TYR A 115 12.31 -5.57 -4.69
CA TYR A 115 11.56 -4.63 -5.51
C TYR A 115 11.44 -5.12 -6.95
N ASN A 116 10.35 -4.75 -7.61
CA ASN A 116 10.15 -5.00 -9.03
C ASN A 116 10.30 -3.70 -9.81
N THR A 117 10.84 -3.76 -11.01
CA THR A 117 10.81 -2.63 -11.95
C THR A 117 9.72 -2.86 -12.97
N VAL A 118 8.78 -1.91 -13.08
CA VAL A 118 7.61 -1.99 -13.97
C VAL A 118 7.46 -0.65 -14.69
N ASN A 119 7.05 -0.66 -15.96
CA ASN A 119 6.74 0.56 -16.68
C ASN A 119 5.42 1.18 -16.19
N LEU A 120 5.51 2.20 -15.34
CA LEU A 120 4.36 2.94 -14.80
C LEU A 120 4.09 4.25 -15.56
N SER A 121 4.68 4.43 -16.75
CA SER A 121 4.60 5.69 -17.51
C SER A 121 3.18 6.11 -17.88
N HIS A 122 2.27 5.15 -18.06
CA HIS A 122 0.86 5.43 -18.35
C HIS A 122 0.15 6.05 -17.13
N ILE A 123 0.43 5.53 -15.93
CA ILE A 123 -0.08 6.09 -14.66
C ILE A 123 0.52 7.47 -14.44
N GLU A 124 1.84 7.61 -14.60
CA GLU A 124 2.57 8.87 -14.45
C GLU A 124 1.96 9.99 -15.31
N LYS A 125 1.75 9.71 -16.60
CA LYS A 125 1.16 10.67 -17.56
C LYS A 125 -0.29 10.99 -17.22
N SER A 126 -1.09 9.99 -16.88
CA SER A 126 -2.51 10.17 -16.53
C SER A 126 -2.67 11.04 -15.29
N LYS A 127 -1.87 10.77 -14.25
CA LYS A 127 -1.92 11.45 -12.96
C LYS A 127 -1.14 12.77 -12.94
N LYS A 128 -0.34 13.05 -13.97
CA LYS A 128 0.47 14.28 -14.11
C LYS A 128 1.39 14.50 -12.90
N ILE A 129 1.97 13.42 -12.39
CA ILE A 129 2.94 13.41 -11.29
C ILE A 129 4.26 12.82 -11.77
N ARG A 130 5.35 13.01 -11.02
CA ARG A 130 6.63 12.34 -11.29
C ARG A 130 6.68 11.03 -10.50
N LEU A 131 6.00 10.00 -11.00
CA LEU A 131 5.84 8.73 -10.30
C LEU A 131 7.14 7.91 -10.31
N LEU A 132 7.84 7.87 -9.18
CA LEU A 132 9.04 7.04 -9.02
C LEU A 132 8.70 5.58 -8.69
N GLY A 133 7.56 5.32 -8.06
CA GLY A 133 7.18 3.96 -7.72
C GLY A 133 5.91 3.83 -6.89
N VAL A 134 5.70 2.60 -6.39
CA VAL A 134 4.57 2.21 -5.55
C VAL A 134 5.10 1.47 -4.33
N ILE A 135 4.75 1.92 -3.12
CA ILE A 135 5.16 1.30 -1.85
C ILE A 135 4.07 0.32 -1.41
N GLY A 136 4.38 -0.97 -1.51
CA GLY A 136 3.49 -2.07 -1.16
C GLY A 136 3.77 -2.76 0.17
N TYR A 137 3.06 -3.87 0.39
CA TYR A 137 3.08 -4.69 1.60
C TYR A 137 4.48 -5.06 2.10
N SER A 138 5.43 -5.43 1.22
CA SER A 138 6.80 -5.80 1.59
C SER A 138 7.56 -4.77 2.44
N ILE A 139 7.16 -3.49 2.33
CA ILE A 139 7.65 -2.37 3.13
C ILE A 139 6.71 -2.10 4.30
N LEU A 140 5.42 -1.97 4.02
CA LEU A 140 4.39 -1.56 5.00
C LEU A 140 4.24 -2.56 6.17
N LYS A 141 4.45 -3.86 5.94
CA LYS A 141 4.24 -4.93 6.93
C LYS A 141 5.12 -4.84 8.17
N ASP A 142 6.23 -4.13 8.09
CA ASP A 142 7.15 -3.97 9.22
C ASP A 142 6.78 -2.75 10.10
N TYR A 143 5.67 -2.08 9.79
CA TYR A 143 5.17 -0.91 10.50
C TYR A 143 3.70 -1.09 10.86
N GLU A 144 3.30 -0.37 11.89
CA GLU A 144 1.93 0.05 12.04
C GLU A 144 1.72 1.30 11.18
N VAL A 145 0.76 1.21 10.25
CA VAL A 145 0.51 2.22 9.22
C VAL A 145 -0.77 2.97 9.56
N PHE A 146 -0.64 4.19 10.06
CA PHE A 146 -1.78 5.06 10.30
C PHE A 146 -2.04 5.94 9.09
N ILE A 147 -3.12 5.68 8.36
CA ILE A 147 -3.58 6.51 7.26
C ILE A 147 -4.61 7.51 7.80
N ASP A 148 -4.24 8.78 7.77
CA ASP A 148 -5.08 9.88 8.26
C ASP A 148 -5.40 10.87 7.14
N THR A 149 -6.58 10.71 6.54
CA THR A 149 -7.12 11.60 5.50
C THR A 149 -7.63 12.92 6.05
N TYR A 150 -7.79 13.07 7.37
CA TYR A 150 -8.14 14.35 7.98
C TYR A 150 -6.94 15.31 7.98
N LEU A 151 -5.76 14.80 8.35
CA LEU A 151 -4.51 15.57 8.35
C LEU A 151 -3.72 15.43 7.04
N ASN A 152 -4.16 14.56 6.12
CA ASN A 152 -3.42 14.18 4.92
C ASN A 152 -1.98 13.73 5.23
N GLN A 153 -1.85 12.81 6.18
CA GLN A 153 -0.56 12.26 6.58
C GLN A 153 -0.63 10.75 6.82
N ILE A 154 0.50 10.08 6.66
CA ILE A 154 0.72 8.71 7.11
C ILE A 154 1.67 8.75 8.31
N THR A 155 1.30 8.09 9.40
CA THR A 155 2.26 7.79 10.47
C THR A 155 2.73 6.36 10.32
N LEU A 156 4.04 6.17 10.19
CA LEU A 156 4.67 4.85 10.20
C LEU A 156 5.36 4.67 11.55
N THR A 157 4.95 3.64 12.28
CA THR A 157 5.55 3.27 13.56
C THR A 157 6.15 1.89 13.46
N LYS A 158 7.45 1.73 13.71
CA LYS A 158 8.10 0.43 13.61
C LYS A 158 7.51 -0.53 14.63
N VAL A 159 7.24 -1.76 14.19
CA VAL A 159 6.75 -2.84 15.05
C VAL A 159 7.71 -4.03 15.05
N ASP A 160 7.68 -4.78 16.15
CA ASP A 160 8.33 -6.09 16.24
C ASP A 160 7.55 -7.18 15.49
N LYS A 161 8.05 -8.42 15.55
CA LYS A 161 7.42 -9.59 14.91
C LYS A 161 6.04 -9.96 15.48
N PHE A 162 5.66 -9.40 16.62
CA PHE A 162 4.36 -9.58 17.26
C PHE A 162 3.42 -8.38 17.03
N GLY A 163 3.87 -7.38 16.27
CA GLY A 163 3.14 -6.15 16.01
C GLY A 163 3.11 -5.18 17.18
N GLN A 164 3.98 -5.34 18.18
CA GLN A 164 4.16 -4.38 19.27
C GLN A 164 5.04 -3.24 18.76
N LYS A 165 4.64 -2.00 19.05
CA LYS A 165 5.40 -0.82 18.66
C LYS A 165 6.72 -0.80 19.44
N LEU A 166 7.82 -0.43 18.78
CA LEU A 166 9.11 -0.29 19.43
C LEU A 166 9.21 0.97 20.32
N ASP A 167 8.32 1.95 20.10
CA ASP A 167 8.04 3.06 21.01
C ASP A 167 6.54 3.09 21.35
N GLU A 168 6.20 3.11 22.63
CA GLU A 168 4.81 3.09 23.09
C GLU A 168 4.12 4.47 22.91
N ASN A 169 4.87 5.58 22.92
CA ASN A 169 4.35 6.95 23.08
C ASN A 169 3.99 7.68 21.77
N VAL A 170 3.34 6.99 20.83
CA VAL A 170 3.24 7.49 19.44
C VAL A 170 1.92 8.16 19.09
N TYR A 171 0.79 7.69 19.64
CA TYR A 171 -0.52 8.28 19.35
C TYR A 171 -0.99 9.12 20.52
N ALA A 172 -1.20 10.41 20.27
CA ALA A 172 -2.03 11.23 21.15
C ALA A 172 -3.51 10.91 20.94
N GLU A 173 -3.85 10.32 19.80
CA GLU A 173 -5.21 10.04 19.39
C GLU A 173 -5.79 8.80 20.05
N LYS A 174 -7.09 8.87 20.37
CA LYS A 174 -7.83 7.79 21.01
C LYS A 174 -8.29 6.78 19.96
N ILE A 175 -7.82 5.54 20.09
CA ILE A 175 -8.39 4.38 19.38
C ILE A 175 -9.78 4.12 19.95
N THR A 176 -10.80 4.05 19.10
CA THR A 176 -12.19 3.89 19.51
C THR A 176 -12.82 2.57 19.13
N ASP A 177 -12.26 1.89 18.13
CA ASP A 177 -12.71 0.56 17.75
C ASP A 177 -11.60 -0.20 17.04
N SER A 178 -11.83 -1.49 16.81
CA SER A 178 -10.93 -2.33 16.03
C SER A 178 -11.67 -3.50 15.39
N ILE A 179 -11.11 -4.02 14.31
CA ILE A 179 -11.58 -5.26 13.71
C ILE A 179 -10.41 -6.10 13.22
N ASP A 180 -10.52 -7.41 13.40
CA ASP A 180 -9.56 -8.36 12.87
C ASP A 180 -9.80 -8.54 11.37
N PHE A 181 -8.72 -8.69 10.61
CA PHE A 181 -8.74 -9.07 9.21
C PHE A 181 -8.06 -10.42 9.02
N LYS A 182 -8.13 -10.96 7.81
CA LYS A 182 -7.29 -12.10 7.41
C LYS A 182 -6.30 -11.64 6.37
N LEU A 183 -5.02 -11.85 6.61
CA LEU A 183 -4.01 -11.60 5.59
C LEU A 183 -3.95 -12.80 4.62
N LYS A 184 -4.21 -12.54 3.33
CA LYS A 184 -4.09 -13.53 2.26
C LYS A 184 -3.01 -13.06 1.30
N ASN A 185 -1.84 -13.67 1.40
CA ASN A 185 -0.60 -13.20 0.78
C ASN A 185 -0.31 -11.76 1.25
N HIS A 186 -0.53 -10.76 0.42
CA HIS A 186 -0.41 -9.33 0.78
C HIS A 186 -1.77 -8.66 1.03
N THR A 187 -2.88 -9.32 0.64
CA THR A 187 -4.21 -8.71 0.65
C THR A 187 -4.84 -8.77 2.05
N ILE A 188 -5.25 -7.60 2.55
CA ILE A 188 -6.08 -7.47 3.75
C ILE A 188 -7.52 -7.83 3.41
N VAL A 189 -8.02 -8.94 3.98
CA VAL A 189 -9.40 -9.40 3.77
C VAL A 189 -10.25 -9.12 5.00
N LEU A 190 -11.25 -8.27 4.83
CA LEU A 190 -12.21 -7.88 5.85
C LEU A 190 -13.54 -8.59 5.62
N ASN A 191 -14.09 -9.19 6.68
CA ASN A 191 -15.49 -9.60 6.67
C ASN A 191 -16.35 -8.40 7.06
N GLY A 192 -17.47 -8.22 6.36
CA GLY A 192 -18.40 -7.15 6.65
C GLY A 192 -19.80 -7.50 6.18
N PHE A 193 -20.67 -6.50 6.17
CA PHE A 193 -22.05 -6.64 5.76
C PHE A 193 -22.47 -5.49 4.85
N VAL A 194 -23.33 -5.82 3.88
CA VAL A 194 -24.17 -4.84 3.18
C VAL A 194 -25.63 -5.13 3.53
N GLY A 195 -26.21 -4.25 4.34
CA GLY A 195 -27.46 -4.54 5.04
C GLY A 195 -27.30 -5.72 6.00
N ASN A 196 -27.94 -6.86 5.69
CA ASN A 196 -27.89 -8.09 6.50
C ASN A 196 -27.16 -9.23 5.77
N GLN A 197 -26.44 -8.93 4.68
CA GLN A 197 -25.72 -9.95 3.91
C GLN A 197 -24.24 -9.84 4.21
N GLU A 198 -23.64 -10.95 4.62
CA GLU A 198 -22.20 -11.07 4.75
C GLU A 198 -21.52 -10.92 3.40
N VAL A 199 -20.41 -10.19 3.41
CA VAL A 199 -19.57 -9.94 2.24
C VAL A 199 -18.10 -9.90 2.64
N LYS A 200 -17.22 -10.29 1.72
CA LYS A 200 -15.77 -10.17 1.88
C LYS A 200 -15.23 -9.00 1.08
N PHE A 201 -14.56 -8.08 1.77
CA PHE A 201 -13.89 -6.95 1.17
C PHE A 201 -12.38 -7.13 1.17
N GLY A 202 -11.72 -6.75 0.08
CA GLY A 202 -10.30 -6.42 0.09
C GLY A 202 -10.11 -4.96 0.48
N LEU A 203 -8.98 -4.62 1.12
CA LEU A 203 -8.59 -3.23 1.40
C LEU A 203 -7.43 -2.82 0.49
N ASP A 204 -7.62 -1.75 -0.28
CA ASP A 204 -6.68 -1.30 -1.30
C ASP A 204 -6.61 0.24 -1.33
N SER A 205 -5.55 0.83 -0.76
CA SER A 205 -5.36 2.29 -0.75
C SER A 205 -5.06 2.90 -2.13
N ALA A 206 -4.70 2.10 -3.13
CA ALA A 206 -4.52 2.55 -4.51
C ALA A 206 -5.81 2.42 -5.35
N ALA A 207 -6.91 1.92 -4.78
CA ALA A 207 -8.21 1.94 -5.42
C ALA A 207 -8.90 3.32 -5.26
N GLU A 208 -8.94 4.09 -6.34
CA GLU A 208 -9.56 5.44 -6.40
C GLU A 208 -11.06 5.45 -6.10
N PHE A 209 -11.70 4.30 -6.32
CA PHE A 209 -13.11 4.04 -6.02
C PHE A 209 -13.24 2.72 -5.27
N ASN A 210 -14.18 2.66 -4.33
CA ASN A 210 -14.65 1.37 -3.85
C ASN A 210 -15.25 0.58 -5.02
N GLN A 211 -15.12 -0.74 -4.98
CA GLN A 211 -15.60 -1.63 -6.02
C GLN A 211 -16.55 -2.66 -5.42
N ILE A 212 -17.62 -2.99 -6.13
CA ILE A 212 -18.51 -4.09 -5.76
C ILE A 212 -18.64 -5.04 -6.96
N ASN A 213 -18.51 -6.34 -6.69
CA ASN A 213 -18.59 -7.35 -7.71
C ASN A 213 -20.01 -7.40 -8.28
N LYS A 214 -20.16 -7.31 -9.60
CA LYS A 214 -21.47 -7.44 -10.27
C LYS A 214 -22.17 -8.78 -10.01
N LYS A 215 -21.44 -9.78 -9.50
CA LYS A 215 -21.95 -11.11 -9.12
C LYS A 215 -22.25 -11.27 -7.62
N VAL A 216 -22.12 -10.24 -6.78
CA VAL A 216 -22.26 -10.28 -5.29
C VAL A 216 -23.66 -10.68 -4.77
N GLY A 217 -24.65 -10.80 -5.67
CA GLY A 217 -26.00 -11.25 -5.34
C GLY A 217 -26.98 -10.09 -5.15
N ARG A 218 -28.25 -10.34 -5.53
CA ARG A 218 -29.31 -9.31 -5.61
C ARG A 218 -29.60 -8.63 -4.26
N LYS A 219 -29.47 -9.36 -3.15
CA LYS A 219 -29.72 -8.84 -1.79
C LYS A 219 -28.68 -7.80 -1.34
N VAL A 220 -27.46 -7.85 -1.89
CA VAL A 220 -26.42 -6.82 -1.71
C VAL A 220 -26.65 -5.69 -2.70
N LEU A 221 -26.85 -6.02 -3.98
CA LEU A 221 -27.02 -5.03 -5.06
C LEU A 221 -28.24 -4.11 -4.86
N LYS A 222 -29.27 -4.51 -4.11
CA LYS A 222 -30.39 -3.63 -3.76
C LYS A 222 -29.98 -2.37 -2.98
N TYR A 223 -28.78 -2.36 -2.38
CA TYR A 223 -28.22 -1.22 -1.66
C TYR A 223 -27.21 -0.43 -2.49
N PHE A 224 -26.96 -0.84 -3.73
CA PHE A 224 -26.20 -0.07 -4.70
C PHE A 224 -27.17 0.77 -5.52
N TYR A 225 -26.99 2.09 -5.50
CA TYR A 225 -27.82 3.05 -6.22
C TYR A 225 -27.02 3.59 -7.41
N PRO A 226 -27.25 3.09 -8.63
CA PRO A 226 -26.55 3.53 -9.84
C PRO A 226 -26.80 5.01 -10.10
N LYS A 227 -25.80 5.71 -10.65
CA LYS A 227 -25.90 7.14 -10.96
C LYS A 227 -25.45 7.48 -12.38
N LYS A 228 -24.28 6.99 -12.79
CA LYS A 228 -23.71 7.27 -14.12
C LYS A 228 -22.76 6.17 -14.56
N ARG A 229 -22.47 6.09 -15.85
CA ARG A 229 -21.38 5.27 -16.37
C ARG A 229 -20.06 6.05 -16.30
N LEU A 230 -18.97 5.35 -16.02
CA LEU A 230 -17.61 5.88 -15.98
C LEU A 230 -16.68 4.94 -16.75
N ILE A 231 -15.60 5.47 -17.29
CA ILE A 231 -14.50 4.68 -17.84
C ILE A 231 -13.46 4.52 -16.73
N LEU A 232 -13.18 3.28 -16.32
CA LEU A 232 -12.05 2.96 -15.44
C LEU A 232 -10.84 2.58 -16.28
N SER A 233 -9.69 3.12 -15.88
CA SER A 233 -8.37 2.66 -16.31
C SER A 233 -7.73 1.94 -15.13
N GLY A 234 -7.27 0.71 -15.32
CA GLY A 234 -6.62 -0.08 -14.28
C GLY A 234 -5.10 0.04 -14.30
N ALA A 235 -4.42 -0.93 -13.70
CA ALA A 235 -2.96 -1.11 -13.81
C ALA A 235 -2.51 -1.55 -15.23
N SER A 236 -3.45 -1.95 -16.10
CA SER A 236 -3.19 -2.18 -17.53
C SER A 236 -3.68 -0.99 -18.36
N THR A 237 -3.24 -0.95 -19.62
CA THR A 237 -3.70 0.05 -20.61
C THR A 237 -5.17 -0.12 -21.03
N ASP A 238 -5.83 -1.20 -20.60
CA ASP A 238 -7.21 -1.48 -20.96
C ASP A 238 -8.16 -0.55 -20.20
N GLN A 239 -9.13 0.00 -20.93
CA GLN A 239 -10.21 0.79 -20.37
C GLN A 239 -11.50 -0.03 -20.34
N ILE A 240 -12.21 0.03 -19.22
CA ILE A 240 -13.51 -0.63 -19.08
C ILE A 240 -14.58 0.37 -18.68
N GLU A 241 -15.74 0.30 -19.33
CA GLU A 241 -16.91 1.07 -18.89
C GLU A 241 -17.59 0.35 -17.71
N VAL A 242 -17.83 1.08 -16.62
CA VAL A 242 -18.48 0.58 -15.41
C VAL A 242 -19.66 1.46 -15.01
N MET A 243 -20.59 0.87 -14.25
CA MET A 243 -21.65 1.63 -13.61
C MET A 243 -21.15 2.17 -12.26
N ALA A 244 -21.13 3.48 -12.11
CA ALA A 244 -20.80 4.16 -10.86
C ALA A 244 -22.07 4.62 -10.14
N GLY A 245 -22.03 4.55 -8.81
CA GLY A 245 -23.15 4.87 -7.95
C GLY A 245 -22.71 5.02 -6.50
N LYS A 246 -23.66 4.88 -5.58
CA LYS A 246 -23.39 4.85 -4.14
C LYS A 246 -23.80 3.50 -3.54
N LEU A 247 -22.92 2.92 -2.73
CA LEU A 247 -23.22 1.74 -1.93
C LEU A 247 -23.62 2.17 -0.51
N PHE A 248 -24.79 1.72 -0.06
CA PHE A 248 -25.35 2.04 1.24
C PHE A 248 -25.28 0.86 2.20
N ARG A 249 -25.42 1.15 3.50
CA ARG A 249 -25.53 0.17 4.58
C ARG A 249 -24.34 -0.79 4.68
N VAL A 250 -23.15 -0.29 4.39
CA VAL A 250 -21.91 -1.01 4.65
C VAL A 250 -21.57 -0.91 6.13
N LYS A 251 -21.23 -2.03 6.75
CA LYS A 251 -20.69 -2.10 8.11
C LYS A 251 -19.66 -3.22 8.20
N LEU A 252 -18.65 -3.05 9.04
CA LEU A 252 -17.68 -4.10 9.33
C LEU A 252 -18.02 -4.84 10.63
N SER A 253 -18.70 -4.18 11.57
CA SER A 253 -19.15 -4.77 12.83
C SER A 253 -20.49 -4.19 13.29
N LYS A 254 -20.88 -4.46 14.54
CA LYS A 254 -22.04 -3.82 15.20
C LYS A 254 -21.79 -2.36 15.60
N THR A 255 -20.56 -1.88 15.50
CA THR A 255 -20.12 -0.55 15.94
C THR A 255 -19.42 0.22 14.82
N ILE A 256 -18.90 -0.47 13.80
CA ILE A 256 -18.19 0.13 12.66
C ILE A 256 -19.11 0.22 11.44
N TYR A 257 -19.69 1.41 11.23
CA TYR A 257 -20.58 1.72 10.10
C TYR A 257 -20.00 2.79 9.19
N PHE A 258 -20.44 2.75 7.92
CA PHE A 258 -20.08 3.70 6.88
C PHE A 258 -21.33 4.39 6.35
N GLY A 259 -21.21 5.69 6.11
CA GLY A 259 -22.16 6.43 5.29
C GLY A 259 -22.13 5.95 3.84
N PRO A 260 -23.01 6.48 2.98
CA PRO A 260 -23.04 6.10 1.57
C PRO A 260 -21.70 6.38 0.88
N MET A 261 -21.04 5.35 0.35
CA MET A 261 -19.74 5.46 -0.30
C MET A 261 -19.89 5.45 -1.81
N ASN A 262 -19.15 6.30 -2.52
CA ASN A 262 -19.06 6.18 -3.98
C ASN A 262 -18.44 4.82 -4.33
N THR A 263 -19.05 4.11 -5.26
CA THR A 263 -18.67 2.73 -5.59
C THR A 263 -18.92 2.47 -7.07
N VAL A 264 -18.08 1.63 -7.67
CA VAL A 264 -18.25 1.14 -9.03
C VAL A 264 -18.64 -0.33 -9.04
N LEU A 265 -19.60 -0.67 -9.91
CA LEU A 265 -20.03 -2.03 -10.16
C LEU A 265 -19.18 -2.65 -11.27
N THR A 266 -18.36 -3.65 -10.94
CA THR A 266 -17.36 -4.20 -11.87
C THR A 266 -17.20 -5.73 -11.74
N ASN A 267 -16.38 -6.33 -12.61
CA ASN A 267 -16.00 -7.74 -12.51
C ASN A 267 -14.67 -7.88 -11.77
N LEU A 268 -14.68 -8.55 -10.60
CA LEU A 268 -13.49 -8.73 -9.77
C LEU A 268 -12.69 -10.00 -10.09
N ASN A 269 -12.98 -10.74 -11.17
CA ASN A 269 -12.28 -12.00 -11.47
C ASN A 269 -10.73 -11.86 -11.50
N ARG A 270 -10.20 -10.93 -12.31
CA ARG A 270 -8.74 -10.70 -12.43
C ARG A 270 -8.12 -10.27 -11.09
N MET A 271 -8.86 -9.48 -10.32
CA MET A 271 -8.43 -9.00 -9.01
C MET A 271 -8.43 -10.12 -7.96
N ASN A 272 -9.43 -10.99 -7.99
CA ASN A 272 -9.49 -12.17 -7.13
C ASN A 272 -8.35 -13.16 -7.41
N GLU A 273 -7.93 -13.28 -8.67
CA GLU A 273 -6.74 -14.05 -9.05
C GLU A 273 -5.47 -13.44 -8.43
N ALA A 274 -5.27 -12.12 -8.57
CA ALA A 274 -4.12 -11.41 -8.00
C ALA A 274 -4.09 -11.48 -6.46
N PHE A 275 -5.23 -11.30 -5.81
CA PHE A 275 -5.35 -11.34 -4.35
C PHE A 275 -5.42 -12.78 -3.78
N GLY A 276 -5.50 -13.81 -4.63
CA GLY A 276 -5.59 -15.20 -4.19
C GLY A 276 -6.83 -15.52 -3.37
N THR A 277 -7.89 -14.71 -3.48
CA THR A 277 -9.12 -14.87 -2.69
C THR A 277 -10.33 -14.31 -3.44
N LYS A 278 -11.50 -14.91 -3.21
CA LYS A 278 -12.75 -14.45 -3.81
C LYS A 278 -13.34 -13.31 -2.98
N LEU A 279 -13.27 -12.10 -3.52
CA LEU A 279 -13.87 -10.91 -2.95
C LEU A 279 -15.24 -10.59 -3.55
N ASP A 280 -16.08 -10.03 -2.69
CA ASP A 280 -17.38 -9.45 -3.02
C ASP A 280 -17.26 -7.96 -3.34
N GLY A 281 -16.25 -7.29 -2.79
CA GLY A 281 -15.92 -5.91 -3.08
C GLY A 281 -14.48 -5.54 -2.69
N VAL A 282 -14.09 -4.32 -3.03
CA VAL A 282 -12.84 -3.69 -2.58
C VAL A 282 -13.17 -2.34 -1.97
N LEU A 283 -12.61 -2.10 -0.79
CA LEU A 283 -12.66 -0.83 -0.08
C LEU A 283 -11.37 -0.08 -0.43
N GLY A 284 -11.53 1.09 -1.05
CA GLY A 284 -10.46 2.00 -1.42
C GLY A 284 -10.65 3.36 -0.78
N PHE A 285 -10.38 4.44 -1.52
CA PHE A 285 -10.32 5.79 -0.98
C PHE A 285 -11.54 6.20 -0.12
N GLU A 286 -12.76 5.90 -0.57
CA GLU A 286 -13.99 6.28 0.15
C GLU A 286 -14.09 5.65 1.55
N PHE A 287 -13.46 4.49 1.76
CA PHE A 287 -13.32 3.89 3.09
C PHE A 287 -12.37 4.72 3.96
N PHE A 288 -11.17 5.01 3.45
CA PHE A 288 -10.13 5.79 4.17
C PHE A 288 -10.56 7.25 4.43
N GLN A 289 -11.45 7.79 3.59
CA GLN A 289 -11.99 9.13 3.78
C GLN A 289 -12.93 9.22 4.99
N GLN A 290 -13.70 8.17 5.26
CA GLN A 290 -14.68 8.15 6.35
C GLN A 290 -14.13 7.67 7.69
N LYS A 291 -12.99 6.98 7.67
CA LYS A 291 -12.36 6.40 8.85
C LYS A 291 -10.87 6.67 8.85
N ARG A 292 -10.38 7.32 9.90
CA ARG A 292 -8.96 7.37 10.23
C ARG A 292 -8.55 5.96 10.67
N THR A 293 -7.66 5.31 9.92
CA THR A 293 -7.44 3.87 10.03
C THR A 293 -5.97 3.55 10.25
N ILE A 294 -5.72 2.75 11.29
CA ILE A 294 -4.42 2.16 11.57
C ILE A 294 -4.44 0.71 11.10
N ILE A 295 -3.41 0.30 10.36
CA ILE A 295 -3.22 -1.06 9.88
C ILE A 295 -2.02 -1.66 10.62
N ASN A 296 -2.23 -2.78 11.30
CA ASN A 296 -1.16 -3.59 11.89
C ASN A 296 -1.18 -4.98 11.26
N TYR A 297 -0.22 -5.24 10.36
CA TYR A 297 -0.14 -6.48 9.61
C TYR A 297 0.20 -7.69 10.48
N GLN A 298 1.10 -7.53 11.44
CA GLN A 298 1.53 -8.64 12.31
C GLN A 298 0.42 -9.10 13.26
N LYS A 299 -0.46 -8.19 13.66
CA LYS A 299 -1.65 -8.50 14.46
C LYS A 299 -2.88 -8.88 13.62
N GLU A 300 -2.77 -8.78 12.30
CA GLU A 300 -3.90 -8.85 11.37
C GLU A 300 -5.10 -8.00 11.84
N LYS A 301 -4.84 -6.75 12.24
CA LYS A 301 -5.84 -5.89 12.87
C LYS A 301 -5.90 -4.49 12.27
N LEU A 302 -7.12 -4.01 12.08
CA LEU A 302 -7.40 -2.59 11.86
C LEU A 302 -7.85 -1.94 13.16
N TYR A 303 -7.34 -0.74 13.42
CA TYR A 303 -7.84 0.13 14.48
C TYR A 303 -8.43 1.41 13.87
N PHE A 304 -9.46 1.92 14.52
CA PHE A 304 -10.16 3.13 14.12
C PHE A 304 -9.93 4.23 15.15
N VAL A 305 -9.66 5.43 14.65
CA VAL A 305 -9.33 6.60 15.47
C VAL A 305 -10.41 7.65 15.31
N ASP A 306 -10.82 8.28 16.41
CA ASP A 306 -11.80 9.37 16.36
C ASP A 306 -11.25 10.59 15.61
N TYR A 307 -12.14 11.36 15.00
CA TYR A 307 -11.78 12.68 14.51
C TYR A 307 -11.46 13.59 15.70
N PRO A 308 -10.45 14.46 15.59
CA PRO A 308 -10.14 15.39 16.66
C PRO A 308 -11.36 16.26 16.97
N ILE A 309 -11.66 16.44 18.26
CA ILE A 309 -12.72 17.34 18.70
C ILE A 309 -12.25 18.77 18.43
N LEU A 310 -12.88 19.45 17.47
CA LEU A 310 -12.71 20.89 17.31
C LEU A 310 -13.31 21.57 18.53
N ARG A 311 -12.46 22.03 19.46
CA ARG A 311 -12.88 22.98 20.50
C ARG A 311 -12.95 24.35 19.82
N TYR A 312 -14.18 24.79 19.53
CA TYR A 312 -14.47 26.18 19.18
C TYR A 312 -14.47 27.05 20.43
#